data_AF-A0A1F8A1B7-F1
#
_entry.id   AF-A0A1F8A1B7-F1
#
_cell.length_a   1.000
_cell.length_b   1.000
_cell.length_c   1.000
_cell.angle_alpha   90.00
_cell.angle_beta   90.00
_cell.angle_gamma   90.00
#
_symmetry.space_group_name_H-M   'P 1'
#
loop_
_entity.id
_entity.type
_entity.pdbx_description
1 polymer ?
#
loop_
_entity_poly.entity_id
_entity_poly.type
_entity_poly.pdbx_seq_one_letter_code
_entity_poly.pdbx_strand_id
1 'polypeptide(L)'
;MTTTQITVSHSLATPDVPQSSVTESPTVSLLVSSWTRSQSVLDLVNTLTTEYVQSILSSLSAIADTDLTAARSAYNVKFRLCDHNPITAGPEYLNGCGAHVDYGAINIAFKDGPPGLELKDANVLGSWIPVPGDATVTLTGWCVLILSGGRIAAARYHVRRIPDVRRLGVAFIIITLV
;
A
#
# COMPACT_ATOMS: atom_id res chain seq x y z
N MET A 1 23.90 -22.56 -18.74
CA MET A 1 23.10 -21.64 -17.90
C MET A 1 23.28 -20.25 -18.49
N THR A 2 22.19 -19.64 -18.95
CA THR A 2 22.25 -18.38 -19.70
C THR A 2 21.80 -17.25 -18.78
N THR A 3 22.70 -16.34 -18.45
CA THR A 3 22.41 -15.15 -17.65
C THR A 3 21.85 -14.07 -18.58
N THR A 4 20.65 -13.58 -18.32
CA THR A 4 20.13 -12.37 -18.98
C THR A 4 20.08 -11.26 -17.95
N GLN A 5 20.85 -10.20 -18.18
CA GLN A 5 20.84 -8.97 -17.39
C GLN A 5 19.72 -8.06 -17.91
N ILE A 6 18.87 -7.56 -17.02
CA ILE A 6 17.93 -6.48 -17.32
C ILE A 6 18.42 -5.23 -16.61
N THR A 7 18.84 -4.24 -17.38
CA THR A 7 19.24 -2.92 -16.89
C THR A 7 18.04 -1.99 -16.93
N VAL A 8 17.62 -1.47 -15.77
CA VAL A 8 16.60 -0.41 -15.71
C VAL A 8 17.31 0.91 -15.42
N SER A 9 17.41 1.77 -16.44
CA SER A 9 17.95 3.11 -16.32
C SER A 9 16.82 4.12 -16.10
N HIS A 10 16.80 4.78 -14.94
CA HIS A 10 16.02 6.00 -14.73
C HIS A 10 16.95 7.21 -14.90
N SER A 11 16.64 8.10 -15.84
CA SER A 11 17.32 9.40 -15.93
C SER A 11 16.65 10.37 -14.95
N LEU A 12 17.34 10.72 -13.86
CA LEU A 12 16.99 11.94 -13.11
C LEU A 12 17.64 13.12 -13.82
N ALA A 13 16.87 13.78 -14.69
CA ALA A 13 17.26 15.09 -15.20
C ALA A 13 16.98 16.14 -14.12
N THR A 14 18.03 16.58 -13.42
CA THR A 14 18.06 17.90 -12.78
C THR A 14 18.94 18.81 -13.63
N PRO A 15 18.46 19.97 -14.10
CA PRO A 15 19.31 20.90 -14.82
C PRO A 15 20.29 21.56 -13.84
N ASP A 16 21.54 21.70 -14.28
CA ASP A 16 22.56 22.62 -13.75
C ASP A 16 23.43 22.22 -12.55
N VAL A 17 24.03 21.02 -12.57
CA VAL A 17 25.30 20.77 -11.84
C VAL A 17 26.28 19.95 -12.69
N PRO A 18 27.55 20.36 -12.87
CA PRO A 18 28.55 19.54 -13.56
C PRO A 18 28.84 18.26 -12.77
N GLN A 19 28.47 17.09 -13.31
CA GLN A 19 28.73 15.78 -12.70
C GLN A 19 30.16 15.28 -12.99
N SER A 20 30.89 14.92 -11.92
CA SER A 20 32.07 14.05 -12.01
C SER A 20 31.65 12.64 -12.43
N SER A 21 32.29 12.11 -13.46
CA SER A 21 31.92 10.87 -14.17
C SER A 21 32.33 9.59 -13.44
N VAL A 22 31.67 9.26 -12.32
CA VAL A 22 31.69 7.91 -11.76
C VAL A 22 30.25 7.42 -11.59
N THR A 23 29.77 6.70 -12.59
CA THR A 23 28.41 6.15 -12.65
C THR A 23 28.40 4.75 -12.05
N GLU A 24 28.47 4.63 -10.72
CA GLU A 24 28.12 3.36 -10.07
C GLU A 24 26.60 3.24 -10.03
N SER A 25 26.04 2.49 -10.99
CA SER A 25 24.64 2.06 -10.91
C SER A 25 24.55 0.92 -9.88
N PRO A 26 23.76 1.06 -8.79
CA PRO A 26 23.58 -0.02 -7.85
C PRO A 26 22.92 -1.20 -8.58
N THR A 27 23.67 -2.30 -8.70
CA THR A 27 23.20 -3.52 -9.37
C THR A 27 22.40 -4.34 -8.36
N VAL A 28 21.07 -4.39 -8.54
CA VAL A 28 20.21 -5.31 -7.79
C VAL A 28 20.17 -6.63 -8.55
N SER A 29 21.00 -7.58 -8.13
CA SER A 29 20.99 -8.95 -8.66
C SER A 29 19.87 -9.77 -8.01
N LEU A 30 18.74 -9.92 -8.71
CA LEU A 30 17.70 -10.88 -8.35
C LEU A 30 18.15 -12.29 -8.77
N LEU A 31 18.57 -13.12 -7.81
CA LEU A 31 18.90 -14.52 -8.06
C LEU A 31 17.65 -15.29 -8.54
N VAL A 32 17.83 -16.11 -9.58
CA VAL A 32 16.82 -16.91 -10.29
C VAL A 32 16.41 -18.16 -9.48
N SER A 33 15.95 -17.93 -8.25
CA SER A 33 14.99 -18.79 -7.52
C SER A 33 13.63 -18.08 -7.35
N SER A 34 13.49 -16.92 -8.01
CA SER A 34 12.47 -15.89 -7.83
C SER A 34 11.24 -16.02 -8.74
N TRP A 35 11.23 -16.94 -9.71
CA TRP A 35 10.12 -17.06 -10.65
C TRP A 35 8.82 -17.59 -10.02
N THR A 36 8.90 -18.52 -9.04
CA THR A 36 7.73 -19.02 -8.31
C THR A 36 7.14 -17.95 -7.37
N ARG A 37 7.98 -17.08 -6.80
CA ARG A 37 7.57 -16.03 -5.85
C ARG A 37 6.91 -14.83 -6.53
N SER A 38 7.36 -14.47 -7.74
CA SER A 38 6.72 -13.44 -8.56
C SER A 38 5.34 -13.87 -9.05
N GLN A 39 5.18 -15.15 -9.41
CA GLN A 39 3.87 -15.69 -9.80
C GLN A 39 2.86 -15.59 -8.66
N SER A 40 3.25 -15.92 -7.42
CA SER A 40 2.35 -15.79 -6.25
C SER A 40 1.87 -14.36 -6.00
N VAL A 41 2.70 -13.35 -6.25
CA VAL A 41 2.28 -11.94 -6.13
C VAL A 41 1.31 -11.58 -7.25
N LEU A 42 1.58 -11.98 -8.49
CA LEU A 42 0.68 -11.75 -9.62
C LEU A 42 -0.65 -12.49 -9.44
N ASP A 43 -0.63 -13.73 -8.96
CA ASP A 43 -1.81 -14.51 -8.64
C ASP A 43 -2.64 -13.82 -7.55
N LEU A 44 -1.99 -13.32 -6.49
CA LEU A 44 -2.66 -12.54 -5.45
C LEU A 44 -3.29 -11.26 -6.01
N VAL A 45 -2.57 -10.49 -6.85
CA VAL A 45 -3.12 -9.29 -7.51
C VAL A 45 -4.33 -9.68 -8.36
N ASN A 46 -4.21 -10.74 -9.16
CA ASN A 46 -5.27 -11.22 -10.03
C ASN A 46 -6.49 -11.63 -9.21
N THR A 47 -6.34 -12.52 -8.23
CA THR A 47 -7.41 -12.94 -7.33
C THR A 47 -8.08 -11.76 -6.62
N LEU A 48 -7.29 -10.81 -6.10
CA LEU A 48 -7.86 -9.59 -5.48
C LEU A 48 -8.72 -8.82 -6.47
N THR A 49 -8.21 -8.56 -7.66
CA THR A 49 -8.89 -7.72 -8.67
C THR A 49 -10.08 -8.40 -9.35
N THR A 50 -10.01 -9.70 -9.60
CA THR A 50 -11.06 -10.45 -10.32
C THR A 50 -12.15 -10.97 -9.39
N GLU A 51 -11.80 -11.39 -8.17
CA GLU A 51 -12.74 -12.05 -7.26
C GLU A 51 -13.21 -11.10 -6.14
N TYR A 52 -12.28 -10.45 -5.44
CA TYR A 52 -12.63 -9.72 -4.22
C TYR A 52 -13.10 -8.29 -4.45
N VAL A 53 -12.50 -7.55 -5.39
CA VAL A 53 -12.86 -6.14 -5.64
C VAL A 53 -14.34 -5.97 -5.97
N GLN A 54 -14.92 -6.87 -6.77
CA GLN A 54 -16.34 -6.78 -7.11
C GLN A 54 -17.23 -6.95 -5.87
N SER A 55 -16.91 -7.93 -5.03
CA SER A 55 -17.67 -8.18 -3.80
C SER A 55 -17.55 -7.00 -2.83
N ILE A 56 -16.36 -6.41 -2.70
CA ILE A 56 -16.13 -5.24 -1.85
C ILE A 56 -16.92 -4.04 -2.38
N LEU A 57 -16.81 -3.72 -3.68
CA LEU A 57 -17.54 -2.58 -4.27
C LEU A 57 -19.05 -2.77 -4.20
N SER A 58 -19.56 -3.99 -4.39
CA SER A 58 -20.99 -4.29 -4.24
C SER A 58 -21.46 -4.05 -2.79
N SER A 59 -20.68 -4.49 -1.81
CA SER A 59 -20.98 -4.26 -0.39
C SER A 59 -20.95 -2.77 -0.04
N LEU A 60 -19.94 -2.04 -0.53
CA LEU A 60 -19.84 -0.59 -0.34
C LEU A 60 -21.00 0.14 -1.05
N SER A 61 -21.43 -0.31 -2.23
CA SER A 61 -22.57 0.27 -2.94
C SER A 61 -23.86 0.13 -2.15
N ALA A 62 -24.08 -1.04 -1.54
CA ALA A 62 -25.23 -1.28 -0.67
C ALA A 62 -25.21 -0.39 0.59
N ILE A 63 -24.04 -0.22 1.22
CA ILE A 63 -23.90 0.65 2.40
C ILE A 63 -24.11 2.12 2.02
N ALA A 64 -23.59 2.54 0.87
CA ALA A 64 -23.68 3.91 0.41
C ALA A 64 -25.01 4.26 -0.27
N ASP A 65 -25.89 3.28 -0.53
CA ASP A 65 -27.12 3.45 -1.30
C ASP A 65 -26.86 4.18 -2.64
N THR A 66 -25.76 3.83 -3.30
CA THR A 66 -25.32 4.39 -4.58
C THR A 66 -24.44 3.38 -5.30
N ASP A 67 -24.49 3.36 -6.64
CA ASP A 67 -23.69 2.43 -7.42
C ASP A 67 -22.23 2.90 -7.53
N LEU A 68 -21.36 2.30 -6.71
CA LEU A 68 -19.91 2.53 -6.77
C LEU A 68 -19.22 1.63 -7.81
N THR A 69 -19.95 0.69 -8.43
CA THR A 69 -19.42 -0.21 -9.44
C THR A 69 -19.31 0.45 -10.82
N ALA A 70 -20.04 1.54 -11.08
CA ALA A 70 -19.87 2.34 -12.30
C ALA A 70 -18.43 2.85 -12.48
N ALA A 71 -17.71 3.03 -11.37
CA ALA A 71 -16.33 3.49 -11.32
C ALA A 71 -15.30 2.37 -11.64
N ARG A 72 -15.78 1.16 -11.98
CA ARG A 72 -14.99 -0.06 -12.26
C ARG A 72 -14.29 -0.06 -13.62
N SER A 73 -14.73 0.72 -14.60
CA SER A 73 -14.23 0.62 -15.99
C SER A 73 -12.76 1.05 -16.16
N ALA A 74 -12.17 1.74 -15.18
CA ALA A 74 -10.80 2.26 -15.26
C ALA A 74 -10.06 2.29 -13.90
N TYR A 75 -10.20 1.25 -13.05
CA TYR A 75 -9.42 1.22 -11.81
C TYR A 75 -7.95 0.91 -12.07
N ASN A 76 -7.08 1.63 -11.37
CA ASN A 76 -5.64 1.39 -11.34
C ASN A 76 -5.28 0.71 -10.03
N VAL A 77 -4.48 -0.35 -10.09
CA VAL A 77 -3.98 -1.02 -8.88
C VAL A 77 -2.55 -0.60 -8.63
N LYS A 78 -2.29 -0.06 -7.45
CA LYS A 78 -0.94 0.18 -6.94
C LYS A 78 -0.62 -0.86 -5.88
N PHE A 79 0.49 -1.54 -6.07
CA PHE A 79 1.04 -2.49 -5.12
C PHE A 79 2.21 -1.85 -4.36
N ARG A 80 2.23 -1.98 -3.04
CA ARG A 80 3.34 -1.57 -2.18
C ARG A 80 3.77 -2.71 -1.30
N LEU A 81 5.05 -3.09 -1.41
CA LEU A 81 5.73 -3.88 -0.41
C LEU A 81 6.39 -2.92 0.58
N CYS A 82 5.98 -2.97 1.83
CA CYS A 82 6.45 -2.09 2.90
C CYS A 82 7.34 -2.88 3.85
N ASP A 83 8.61 -2.49 3.98
CA ASP A 83 9.51 -3.01 5.01
C ASP A 83 9.73 -1.94 6.08
N HIS A 84 9.16 -2.16 7.27
CA HIS A 84 9.38 -1.31 8.43
C HIS A 84 10.54 -1.89 9.23
N ASN A 85 11.76 -1.69 8.73
CA ASN A 85 12.97 -2.11 9.40
C ASN A 85 13.37 -1.09 10.49
N PRO A 86 13.60 -1.53 11.74
CA PRO A 86 13.95 -0.64 12.84
C PRO A 86 15.30 0.07 12.68
N ILE A 87 16.17 -0.41 11.78
CA ILE A 87 17.51 0.12 11.48
C ILE A 87 17.45 1.28 10.47
N THR A 88 16.48 1.29 9.56
CA THR A 88 16.42 2.27 8.46
C THR A 88 15.75 3.60 8.85
N ALA A 89 15.19 3.70 10.05
CA ALA A 89 14.63 4.94 10.58
C ALA A 89 15.47 5.39 11.78
N GLY A 90 15.85 6.67 11.80
CA GLY A 90 16.56 7.27 12.95
C GLY A 90 15.79 7.03 14.26
N PRO A 91 16.48 6.76 15.38
CA PRO A 91 15.85 6.40 16.67
C PRO A 91 14.86 7.45 17.21
N GLU A 92 15.00 8.71 16.79
CA GLU A 92 14.13 9.84 17.08
C GLU A 92 12.76 9.79 16.36
N TYR A 93 12.64 9.00 15.28
CA TYR A 93 11.39 8.88 14.53
C TYR A 93 10.50 7.79 15.12
N LEU A 94 9.40 8.21 15.74
CA LEU A 94 8.42 7.32 16.36
C LEU A 94 7.47 6.66 15.35
N ASN A 95 7.43 7.16 14.11
CA ASN A 95 6.47 6.74 13.10
C ASN A 95 7.16 5.90 12.01
N GLY A 96 6.61 4.71 11.73
CA GLY A 96 6.99 3.93 10.54
C GLY A 96 6.30 4.46 9.28
N CYS A 97 5.04 4.88 9.38
CA CYS A 97 4.33 5.65 8.36
C CYS A 97 3.46 6.69 9.07
N GLY A 98 3.59 7.96 8.69
CA GLY A 98 2.85 9.05 9.32
C GLY A 98 1.34 8.94 9.15
N ALA A 99 0.60 9.69 9.96
CA ALA A 99 -0.86 9.68 9.96
C ALA A 99 -1.46 10.27 8.68
N HIS A 100 -2.17 9.44 7.90
CA HIS A 100 -2.76 9.83 6.62
C HIS A 100 -4.09 9.10 6.36
N VAL A 101 -4.76 9.53 5.29
CA VAL A 101 -5.92 8.86 4.69
C VAL A 101 -5.52 8.56 3.25
N ASP A 102 -5.79 7.36 2.77
CA ASP A 102 -5.48 7.02 1.38
C ASP A 102 -6.33 7.83 0.41
N TYR A 103 -5.71 8.27 -0.69
CA TYR A 103 -6.43 8.96 -1.76
C TYR A 103 -7.30 8.02 -2.60
N GLY A 104 -6.94 6.74 -2.70
CA GLY A 104 -7.64 5.75 -3.52
C GLY A 104 -9.04 5.39 -2.99
N ALA A 105 -9.66 4.39 -3.63
CA ALA A 105 -10.95 3.90 -3.19
C ALA A 105 -10.81 2.90 -2.05
N ILE A 106 -10.03 1.84 -2.27
CA ILE A 106 -9.89 0.73 -1.34
C ILE A 106 -8.40 0.44 -1.14
N ASN A 107 -7.97 0.30 0.11
CA ASN A 107 -6.66 -0.25 0.46
C ASN A 107 -6.86 -1.60 1.18
N ILE A 108 -6.22 -2.66 0.68
CA ILE A 108 -6.20 -3.98 1.31
C ILE A 108 -4.78 -4.24 1.81
N ALA A 109 -4.63 -4.34 3.13
CA ALA A 109 -3.34 -4.55 3.79
C ALA A 109 -3.23 -5.94 4.40
N PHE A 110 -2.16 -6.65 4.03
CA PHE A 110 -1.72 -7.90 4.62
C PHE A 110 -0.48 -7.65 5.47
N LYS A 111 -0.39 -8.31 6.63
CA LYS A 111 0.65 -8.09 7.63
C LYS A 111 1.24 -9.43 8.07
N ASP A 112 2.49 -9.42 8.51
CA ASP A 112 3.27 -10.62 8.86
C ASP A 112 3.24 -10.98 10.35
N GLY A 113 2.31 -10.43 11.15
CA GLY A 113 2.09 -10.81 12.55
C GLY A 113 2.41 -9.72 13.57
N PRO A 114 3.56 -9.03 13.53
CA PRO A 114 3.84 -7.93 14.44
C PRO A 114 2.84 -6.78 14.31
N PRO A 115 2.37 -6.19 15.43
CA PRO A 115 1.41 -5.09 15.40
C PRO A 115 2.05 -3.78 14.90
N GLY A 116 1.25 -2.71 14.85
CA GLY A 116 1.75 -1.34 14.63
C GLY A 116 0.90 -0.49 13.71
N LEU A 117 -0.03 -1.08 12.96
CA LEU A 117 -1.09 -0.32 12.30
C LEU A 117 -2.11 0.13 13.34
N GLU A 118 -2.48 1.41 13.33
CA GLU A 118 -3.54 1.94 14.19
C GLU A 118 -4.46 2.85 13.38
N LEU A 119 -5.75 2.79 13.68
CA LEU A 119 -6.80 3.59 13.06
C LEU A 119 -7.18 4.71 14.02
N LYS A 120 -7.40 5.92 13.50
CA LYS A 120 -7.89 7.02 14.33
C LYS A 120 -9.31 6.69 14.80
N ASP A 121 -9.55 6.79 16.09
CA ASP A 121 -10.88 6.62 16.65
C ASP A 121 -11.78 7.80 16.21
N ALA A 122 -12.96 7.47 15.69
CA ALA A 122 -13.95 8.47 15.29
C ALA A 122 -14.69 9.06 16.51
N ASN A 123 -14.75 8.33 17.62
CA ASN A 123 -15.55 8.69 18.80
C ASN A 123 -14.73 9.39 19.89
N VAL A 124 -13.40 9.22 19.87
CA VAL A 124 -12.51 9.74 20.91
C VAL A 124 -11.41 10.58 20.29
N LEU A 125 -11.41 11.89 20.57
CA LEU A 125 -10.44 12.82 20.04
C LEU A 125 -9.01 12.44 20.46
N GLY A 126 -8.13 12.32 19.46
CA GLY A 126 -6.72 11.99 19.67
C GLY A 126 -6.44 10.52 19.97
N SER A 127 -7.47 9.67 20.03
CA SER A 127 -7.30 8.24 20.27
C SER A 127 -7.01 7.47 18.98
N TRP A 128 -6.24 6.39 19.13
CA TRP A 128 -5.87 5.46 18.08
C TRP A 128 -6.21 4.04 18.52
N ILE A 129 -6.89 3.30 17.66
CA ILE A 129 -7.32 1.93 17.87
C ILE A 129 -6.27 1.01 17.24
N PRO A 130 -5.60 0.15 18.01
CA PRO A 130 -4.61 -0.77 17.47
C PRO A 130 -5.30 -1.84 16.61
N VAL A 131 -4.70 -2.15 15.47
CA VAL A 131 -5.13 -3.27 14.64
C VAL A 131 -4.24 -4.48 14.91
N PRO A 132 -4.80 -5.68 15.13
CA PRO A 132 -4.02 -6.90 15.25
C PRO A 132 -3.05 -7.08 14.07
N GLY A 133 -1.84 -7.56 14.38
CA GLY A 133 -0.77 -7.66 13.39
C GLY A 133 -0.91 -8.84 12.42
N ASP A 134 -1.81 -9.78 12.70
CA ASP A 134 -2.22 -10.90 11.85
C ASP A 134 -3.51 -10.63 11.06
N ALA A 135 -4.23 -9.54 11.35
CA ALA A 135 -5.46 -9.19 10.66
C ALA A 135 -5.20 -8.62 9.26
N THR A 136 -5.91 -9.14 8.26
CA THR A 136 -6.12 -8.47 6.97
C THR A 136 -7.08 -7.30 7.16
N VAL A 137 -6.73 -6.14 6.61
CA VAL A 137 -7.49 -4.91 6.81
C VAL A 137 -7.91 -4.34 5.47
N THR A 138 -9.20 -4.03 5.34
CA THR A 138 -9.73 -3.25 4.22
C THR A 138 -10.07 -1.85 4.71
N LEU A 139 -9.44 -0.84 4.12
CA LEU A 139 -9.66 0.56 4.43
C LEU A 139 -10.24 1.28 3.22
N THR A 140 -11.15 2.20 3.46
CA THR A 140 -11.72 3.11 2.47
C THR A 140 -10.95 4.42 2.45
N GLY A 141 -10.66 4.91 1.25
CA GLY A 141 -9.99 6.20 1.04
C GLY A 141 -10.94 7.30 0.58
N TRP A 142 -10.36 8.46 0.24
CA TRP A 142 -11.10 9.66 -0.15
C TRP A 142 -12.05 9.45 -1.33
N CYS A 143 -11.68 8.64 -2.32
CA CYS A 143 -12.57 8.36 -3.45
C CYS A 143 -13.92 7.76 -2.99
N VAL A 144 -13.90 6.80 -2.06
CA VAL A 144 -15.14 6.18 -1.56
C VAL A 144 -15.94 7.16 -0.72
N LEU A 145 -15.30 7.98 0.12
CA LEU A 145 -15.99 9.04 0.86
C LEU A 145 -16.74 10.00 -0.09
N ILE A 146 -16.07 10.48 -1.13
CA ILE A 146 -16.65 11.43 -2.09
C ILE A 146 -17.77 10.76 -2.90
N LEU A 147 -17.51 9.59 -3.49
CA LEU A 147 -18.48 8.90 -4.35
C LEU A 147 -19.70 8.39 -3.57
N SER A 148 -19.56 8.09 -2.28
CA SER A 148 -20.68 7.72 -1.40
C SER A 148 -21.47 8.92 -0.86
N GLY A 149 -21.10 10.16 -1.24
CA GLY A 149 -21.72 11.37 -0.67
C GLY A 149 -21.50 11.51 0.83
N GLY A 150 -20.39 11.00 1.35
CA GLY A 150 -20.02 11.04 2.77
C GLY A 150 -20.63 9.93 3.64
N ARG A 151 -21.36 8.97 3.06
CA ARG A 151 -21.99 7.86 3.80
C ARG A 151 -20.98 6.82 4.31
N ILE A 152 -19.83 6.71 3.63
CA ILE A 152 -18.75 5.81 4.03
C ILE A 152 -17.52 6.63 4.39
N ALA A 153 -17.10 6.56 5.65
CA ALA A 153 -15.95 7.29 6.14
C ALA A 153 -14.65 6.82 5.46
N ALA A 154 -13.70 7.74 5.26
CA ALA A 154 -12.33 7.39 4.90
C ALA A 154 -11.48 7.33 6.18
N ALA A 155 -10.98 6.15 6.52
CA ALA A 155 -10.30 5.93 7.78
C ALA A 155 -8.91 6.58 7.78
N ARG A 156 -8.64 7.45 8.76
CA ARG A 156 -7.29 7.95 9.01
C ARG A 156 -6.51 6.91 9.79
N TYR A 157 -5.31 6.59 9.35
CA TYR A 157 -4.47 5.58 9.98
C TYR A 157 -3.01 6.02 9.99
N HIS A 158 -2.22 5.37 10.84
CA HIS A 158 -0.77 5.50 10.84
C HIS A 158 -0.12 4.15 11.16
N VAL A 159 1.19 4.10 10.96
CA VAL A 159 1.99 2.96 11.38
C VAL A 159 2.99 3.44 12.42
N ARG A 160 2.91 2.87 13.61
CA ARG A 160 3.95 3.04 14.63
C ARG A 160 5.19 2.25 14.26
N ARG A 161 6.34 2.83 14.63
CA ARG A 161 7.58 2.08 14.75
C ARG A 161 7.51 1.26 16.03
N ILE A 162 7.99 0.03 15.96
CA ILE A 162 8.26 -0.79 17.15
C ILE A 162 9.77 -1.00 17.19
N PRO A 163 10.47 -0.51 18.23
CA PRO A 163 11.90 -0.74 18.38
C PRO A 163 12.24 -2.22 18.29
N ASP A 164 13.34 -2.54 17.61
CA ASP A 164 13.91 -3.88 17.48
C ASP A 164 13.01 -4.92 16.77
N VAL A 165 11.85 -4.51 16.28
CA VAL A 165 10.91 -5.37 15.56
C VAL A 165 10.84 -4.92 14.11
N ARG A 166 11.31 -5.78 13.20
CA ARG A 166 11.07 -5.66 11.77
C ARG A 166 9.66 -6.14 11.45
N ARG A 167 8.96 -5.39 10.58
CA ARG A 167 7.63 -5.77 10.09
C ARG A 167 7.54 -5.64 8.58
N LEU A 168 7.01 -6.66 7.92
CA LEU A 168 6.68 -6.63 6.52
C LEU A 168 5.17 -6.45 6.34
N GLY A 169 4.81 -5.47 5.52
CA GLY A 169 3.43 -5.24 5.10
C GLY A 169 3.33 -5.30 3.59
N VAL A 170 2.19 -5.76 3.11
CA VAL A 170 1.80 -5.62 1.71
C VAL A 170 0.53 -4.80 1.67
N ALA A 171 0.52 -3.72 0.91
CA ALA A 171 -0.65 -2.88 0.71
C ALA A 171 -1.02 -2.83 -0.78
N PHE A 172 -2.29 -3.12 -1.08
CA PHE A 172 -2.88 -2.97 -2.40
C PHE A 172 -3.82 -1.79 -2.37
N ILE A 173 -3.47 -0.73 -3.08
CA ILE A 173 -4.30 0.47 -3.20
C ILE A 173 -4.97 0.44 -4.56
N ILE A 174 -6.28 0.24 -4.55
CA ILE A 174 -7.13 0.34 -5.73
C ILE A 174 -7.56 1.80 -5.84
N ILE A 175 -7.08 2.45 -6.88
CA ILE A 175 -7.42 3.83 -7.22
C ILE A 175 -8.48 3.80 -8.29
N THR A 176 -9.60 4.42 -7.99
CA THR A 176 -10.58 4.73 -9.01
C THR A 176 -10.25 6.10 -9.59
N LEU A 177 -9.89 6.16 -10.87
CA LEU A 177 -9.89 7.42 -11.59
C LEU A 177 -11.33 7.67 -12.05
N VAL A 178 -11.84 8.86 -11.75
CA VAL A 178 -13.09 9.38 -12.32
C VAL A 178 -12.77 10.02 -13.65
#